data_AF-A0A8J4Q265-F1
#
_entry.id   AF-A0A8J4Q265-F1
#
_cell.length_a   1.000
_cell.length_b   1.000
_cell.length_c   1.000
_cell.angle_alpha   90.00
_cell.angle_beta   90.00
_cell.angle_gamma   90.00
#
_symmetry.space_group_name_H-M   'P 1'
#
loop_
_entity.id
_entity.type
_entity.pdbx_description
1 polymer ?
#
loop_
_entity_poly.entity_id
_entity_poly.type
_entity_poly.pdbx_seq_one_letter_code
_entity_poly.pdbx_strand_id
1 'polypeptide(L)' 'MRTTLIAVLLVLLTISFTLAEQENAEEIFMIDGVALKCPQPTGFGNCIENCKNCKKDELCCSNGCGHTCTKGIKA' A
#
# COMPACT_ATOMS: atom_id res chain seq x y z
N MET A 1 16.22 -10.89 35.76
CA MET A 1 16.09 -9.43 35.54
C MET A 1 16.88 -8.94 34.32
N ARG A 2 18.21 -9.14 34.26
CA ARG A 2 19.01 -8.72 33.09
C ARG A 2 18.73 -9.57 31.83
N THR A 3 18.62 -10.88 31.99
CA THR A 3 18.28 -11.82 30.90
C THR A 3 16.87 -11.61 30.36
N THR A 4 15.91 -11.35 31.26
CA THR A 4 14.53 -11.00 30.90
C THR A 4 14.44 -9.66 30.18
N LEU A 5 15.24 -8.66 30.58
CA LEU A 5 15.32 -7.36 29.90
C LEU A 5 15.87 -7.51 28.47
N ILE A 6 16.94 -8.29 28.30
CA ILE A 6 17.56 -8.56 26.98
C ILE A 6 16.58 -9.29 26.06
N ALA A 7 15.87 -10.29 26.57
CA ALA A 7 14.87 -11.02 25.80
C ALA A 7 13.72 -10.11 25.33
N VAL A 8 13.22 -9.22 26.20
CA VAL A 8 12.18 -8.24 25.84
C VAL A 8 12.68 -7.27 24.77
N LEU A 9 13.91 -6.79 24.89
CA LEU A 9 14.49 -5.86 23.91
C LEU A 9 14.62 -6.50 22.51
N LEU A 10 15.07 -7.75 22.45
CA LEU A 10 15.20 -8.49 21.19
C LEU A 10 13.84 -8.70 20.51
N VAL A 11 12.81 -9.06 21.29
CA VAL A 11 11.44 -9.24 20.78
C VAL A 11 10.90 -7.92 20.20
N LEU A 12 11.10 -6.78 20.86
CA LEU A 12 10.65 -5.48 20.36
C LEU A 12 11.35 -5.06 19.06
N LEU A 13 12.65 -5.34 18.95
CA LEU A 13 13.39 -5.09 17.72
C LEU A 13 12.88 -5.96 16.58
N THR A 14 12.68 -7.26 16.80
CA THR A 14 12.14 -8.15 15.75
C THR A 14 10.73 -7.73 15.33
N ILE A 15 9.87 -7.30 16.26
CA ILE A 15 8.53 -6.80 15.93
C ILE A 15 8.64 -5.55 15.04
N SER A 16 9.53 -4.63 15.37
CA SER A 16 9.76 -3.41 14.59
C SER A 16 10.23 -3.71 13.17
N PHE A 17 11.17 -4.66 13.01
CA PHE A 17 11.64 -5.12 11.70
C PHE A 17 10.53 -5.82 10.91
N THR A 18 9.71 -6.67 11.53
CA THR A 18 8.60 -7.35 10.83
C THR A 18 7.49 -6.40 10.38
N LEU A 19 7.26 -5.30 11.09
CA LEU A 19 6.27 -4.29 10.71
C LEU A 19 6.75 -3.39 9.55
N ALA A 20 8.05 -3.40 9.23
CA ALA A 20 8.64 -2.59 8.17
C ALA A 20 8.70 -3.30 6.80
N GLU A 21 8.38 -4.59 6.72
CA GLU A 21 8.63 -5.42 5.52
C GLU A 21 7.37 -5.64 4.66
N GLN A 22 6.25 -4.96 4.95
CA GLN A 22 4.97 -5.23 4.31
C GLN A 22 4.37 -3.98 3.64
N GLU A 23 5.03 -3.45 2.62
CA GLU A 23 4.45 -2.31 1.87
C GLU A 23 4.89 -2.15 0.41
N ASN A 24 5.40 -3.18 -0.28
CA ASN A 24 5.70 -3.02 -1.71
C ASN A 24 5.36 -4.23 -2.59
N ALA A 25 4.16 -4.80 -2.39
CA ALA A 25 3.53 -5.55 -3.47
C ALA A 25 3.04 -4.52 -4.50
N GLU A 26 3.74 -4.39 -5.62
CA GLU A 26 3.26 -3.61 -6.77
C GLU A 26 1.97 -4.26 -7.28
N GLU A 27 0.82 -3.70 -6.93
CA GLU A 27 -0.48 -4.23 -7.34
C GLU A 27 -0.67 -3.97 -8.84
N ILE A 28 -0.36 -4.98 -9.65
CA ILE A 28 -0.53 -4.97 -11.10
C ILE A 28 -1.89 -5.58 -11.43
N PHE A 29 -2.72 -4.78 -12.10
CA PHE A 29 -4.07 -5.13 -12.53
C PHE A 29 -4.07 -5.48 -14.02
N MET A 30 -4.65 -6.63 -14.37
CA MET A 30 -4.83 -7.02 -15.77
C MET A 30 -6.22 -6.60 -16.25
N ILE A 31 -6.28 -5.57 -17.10
CA ILE A 31 -7.52 -5.04 -17.68
C ILE A 31 -7.43 -5.13 -19.20
N ASP A 32 -8.37 -5.82 -19.84
CA ASP A 32 -8.41 -6.01 -21.31
C ASP A 32 -7.07 -6.47 -21.94
N GLY A 33 -6.31 -7.31 -21.24
CA GLY A 33 -5.01 -7.81 -21.69
C GLY A 33 -3.84 -6.84 -21.52
N VAL A 34 -4.06 -5.72 -20.81
CA VAL A 34 -3.04 -4.73 -20.47
C VAL A 34 -2.74 -4.81 -18.97
N ALA A 35 -1.46 -4.90 -18.63
CA ALA A 35 -0.97 -4.75 -17.27
C ALA A 35 -0.96 -3.26 -16.90
N LEU A 36 -1.76 -2.88 -15.91
CA LEU A 36 -1.86 -1.54 -15.37
C LEU A 36 -1.44 -1.53 -13.90
N LYS A 37 -0.88 -0.41 -13.45
CA LYS A 37 -0.59 -0.15 -12.04
C LYS A 37 -1.05 1.24 -11.63
N CYS A 38 -1.14 1.45 -10.33
CA CYS A 38 -1.42 2.77 -9.79
C CYS A 38 -0.23 3.72 -9.99
N PRO A 39 -0.47 4.98 -10.38
CA PRO A 39 0.56 6.00 -10.27
C PRO A 39 0.91 6.22 -8.79
N GLN A 40 2.18 6.52 -8.53
CA GLN A 40 2.62 6.80 -7.17
C GLN A 40 2.01 8.14 -6.70
N PRO A 41 1.38 8.18 -5.52
CA PRO A 41 0.83 9.42 -4.99
C PRO A 41 1.96 10.43 -4.76
N THR A 42 1.78 11.65 -5.27
CA THR A 42 2.77 12.73 -5.13
C THR A 42 2.56 13.57 -3.87
N GLY A 43 1.59 13.21 -3.03
CA GLY A 43 1.21 13.97 -1.84
C GLY A 43 0.17 13.25 -1.00
N PHE A 44 -0.36 13.96 0.00
CA PHE A 44 -1.38 13.44 0.91
C PHE A 44 -2.76 13.91 0.48
N GLY A 45 -3.59 12.97 0.02
CA GLY A 45 -4.96 13.23 -0.38
C GLY A 45 -5.95 13.17 0.77
N ASN A 46 -7.24 13.33 0.44
CA ASN A 46 -8.32 13.16 1.41
C ASN A 46 -8.38 11.70 1.88
N CYS A 47 -8.52 11.51 3.20
CA CYS A 47 -8.65 10.21 3.87
C CYS A 47 -10.06 9.63 3.70
N ILE A 48 -10.46 9.38 2.46
CA ILE A 48 -11.78 8.86 2.10
C ILE A 48 -11.60 7.68 1.15
N GLU A 49 -12.36 6.62 1.38
CA GLU A 49 -12.42 5.44 0.53
C GLU A 49 -13.50 5.62 -0.55
N ASN A 50 -13.11 6.08 -1.74
CA ASN A 50 -14.03 6.37 -2.83
C ASN A 50 -13.83 5.47 -4.05
N CYS A 51 -14.07 4.17 -3.87
CA CYS A 51 -13.75 3.13 -4.88
C CYS A 51 -14.87 2.13 -5.19
N LYS A 52 -16.12 2.42 -4.85
CA LYS A 52 -17.20 1.41 -4.95
C LYS A 52 -17.40 0.85 -6.37
N ASN A 53 -17.18 1.64 -7.42
CA ASN A 53 -17.28 1.22 -8.82
C ASN A 53 -16.49 2.21 -9.70
N CYS A 54 -15.18 2.02 -9.81
CA CYS A 54 -14.38 2.80 -10.75
C CYS A 54 -14.83 2.55 -12.20
N LYS A 55 -14.65 3.54 -13.09
CA LYS A 55 -15.01 3.36 -14.50
C LYS A 55 -14.07 2.37 -15.17
N LYS A 56 -14.40 1.97 -16.40
CA LYS A 56 -13.53 1.11 -17.21
C LYS A 56 -12.13 1.73 -17.32
N ASP A 57 -11.11 0.89 -17.12
CA ASP A 57 -9.67 1.23 -17.12
C ASP A 57 -9.24 2.21 -16.00
N GLU A 58 -10.08 2.42 -14.99
CA GLU A 58 -9.69 3.09 -13.75
C GLU A 58 -9.42 2.06 -12.66
N LEU A 59 -8.41 2.37 -11.84
CA LEU A 59 -7.98 1.58 -10.71
C LEU A 59 -8.30 2.36 -9.43
N CYS A 60 -8.66 1.64 -8.38
CA CYS A 60 -8.77 2.20 -7.04
C CYS A 60 -7.36 2.37 -6.47
N CYS A 61 -6.83 3.58 -6.54
CA CYS A 61 -5.44 3.85 -6.15
C CYS A 61 -5.38 4.70 -4.90
N SER A 62 -4.35 4.45 -4.09
CA SER A 62 -4.03 5.32 -2.96
C SER A 62 -3.74 6.74 -3.44
N ASN A 63 -4.34 7.71 -2.76
CA ASN A 63 -4.03 9.12 -2.95
C ASN A 63 -3.06 9.64 -1.87
N GLY A 64 -2.42 8.74 -1.12
CA GLY A 64 -1.55 9.06 0.02
C GLY A 64 -2.24 9.11 1.38
N CYS A 65 -3.57 8.99 1.46
CA CYS A 65 -4.28 8.71 2.72
C CYS A 65 -5.42 7.70 2.55
N GLY A 66 -6.34 7.96 1.64
CA GLY A 66 -7.41 7.04 1.26
C GLY A 66 -7.24 6.58 -0.19
N HIS A 67 -8.33 6.15 -0.82
CA HIS A 67 -8.31 5.68 -2.20
C HIS A 67 -9.30 6.40 -3.11
N THR A 68 -8.89 6.59 -4.35
CA THR A 68 -9.71 7.22 -5.39
C THR A 68 -9.53 6.52 -6.73
N CYS A 69 -10.57 6.53 -7.56
CA CYS A 69 -10.49 6.02 -8.92
C CYS A 69 -9.62 6.93 -9.77
N THR A 70 -8.52 6.39 -10.30
CA THR A 70 -7.64 7.09 -11.24
C THR A 70 -7.29 6.19 -12.41
N LYS A 71 -6.81 6.78 -13.50
CA LYS A 71 -6.36 6.00 -14.65
C LYS A 71 -5.08 5.24 -14.29
N GLY A 72 -5.11 3.93 -14.53
CA GLY A 72 -3.92 3.10 -14.42
C GLY A 72 -2.89 3.50 -15.47
N ILE A 73 -1.61 3.42 -15.11
CA ILE A 73 -0.49 3.54 -16.04
C ILE A 73 -0.02 2.14 -16.43
N LYS A 74 0.52 1.99 -17.64
CA LYS A 74 1.09 0.70 -18.06
C LYS A 74 2.19 0.29 -17.07
N ALA A 75 2.09 -0.93 -16.54
CA ALA A 75 3.01 -1.45 -15.54
C ALA A 75 4.43 -1.62 -16.10
#